data_AF-A0A7C6S2J6-F1
#
_entry.id   AF-A0A7C6S2J6-F1
#
_cell.length_a   1.000
_cell.length_b   1.000
_cell.length_c   1.000
_cell.angle_alpha   90.00
_cell.angle_beta   90.00
_cell.angle_gamma   90.00
#
_symmetry.space_group_name_H-M   'P 1'
#
loop_
_entity.id
_entity.type
_entity.pdbx_description
1 polymer ?
#
loop_
_entity_poly.entity_id
_entity_poly.type
_entity_poly.pdbx_seq_one_letter_code
_entity_poly.pdbx_strand_id
1 'polypeptide(L)' 'MDINKLRNQYKDELLNNVVPFWLNKSQDKEFGGYFTCLRGNGDVFDTDKFVWLQARQVWM' A
#
# COMPACT_ATOMS: atom_id res chain seq x y z
N MET A 1 -4.00 8.69 28.26
CA MET A 1 -3.72 8.42 26.83
C MET A 1 -3.59 9.75 26.14
N ASP A 2 -2.43 10.05 25.55
CA ASP A 2 -2.20 11.31 24.84
C ASP A 2 -2.66 11.17 23.38
N ILE A 3 -3.79 11.80 23.07
CA ILE A 3 -4.42 11.74 21.74
C ILE A 3 -3.54 12.41 20.68
N ASN A 4 -2.81 13.49 21.03
CA ASN A 4 -1.95 14.19 20.08
C ASN A 4 -0.74 13.32 19.71
N LYS A 5 -0.19 12.60 20.69
CA LYS A 5 0.89 11.63 20.45
C LYS A 5 0.44 10.54 19.48
N LEU A 6 -0.73 9.95 19.72
CA LEU A 6 -1.27 8.90 18.86
C LEU A 6 -1.58 9.41 17.44
N ARG A 7 -2.20 10.59 17.32
CA ARG A 7 -2.45 11.22 16.02
C ARG A 7 -1.16 11.36 15.21
N ASN A 8 -0.09 11.87 15.84
CA ASN A 8 1.18 12.07 15.17
C ASN A 8 1.81 10.73 14.76
N GLN A 9 1.74 9.71 15.62
CA GLN A 9 2.22 8.36 15.30
C GLN A 9 1.50 7.77 14.08
N TYR A 10 0.17 7.78 14.06
CA TYR A 10 -0.59 7.23 12.92
C TYR A 10 -0.38 8.03 11.63
N LYS A 11 -0.26 9.36 11.73
CA LYS A 11 0.03 10.21 10.58
C LYS A 11 1.39 9.88 9.99
N ASP A 12 2.41 9.75 10.84
CA ASP A 12 3.78 9.43 10.42
C ASP A 12 3.84 8.05 9.76
N GLU A 13 3.26 7.03 10.41
CA GLU A 13 3.21 5.67 9.89
C GLU A 13 2.49 5.59 8.53
N LEU A 14 1.36 6.28 8.39
CA LEU A 14 0.61 6.30 7.14
C LEU A 14 1.40 6.95 6.00
N LEU A 15 1.92 8.16 6.23
CA LEU A 15 2.51 8.99 5.17
C LEU A 15 3.95 8.59 4.83
N ASN A 16 4.71 8.10 5.81
CA ASN A 16 6.13 7.82 5.65
C ASN A 16 6.45 6.32 5.55
N ASN A 17 5.49 5.43 5.83
CA ASN A 17 5.69 3.98 5.69
C ASN A 17 4.65 3.33 4.76
N VAL A 18 3.38 3.35 5.13
CA VAL A 18 2.32 2.58 4.43
C VAL A 18 2.10 3.08 3.00
N VAL A 19 1.84 4.37 2.80
CA VAL A 19 1.59 4.92 1.45
C VAL A 19 2.82 4.77 0.54
N PRO A 20 4.05 5.11 0.97
CA PRO A 20 5.25 4.87 0.17
C PRO A 20 5.48 3.41 -0.21
N PHE A 21 5.15 2.45 0.67
CA PHE A 21 5.27 1.03 0.35
C PHE A 21 4.42 0.67 -0.88
N TRP A 22 3.13 0.99 -0.85
CA TRP A 22 2.21 0.67 -1.96
C TRP A 22 2.58 1.42 -3.24
N LEU A 23 2.90 2.72 -3.16
CA LEU A 23 3.29 3.50 -4.34
C LEU A 23 4.52 2.92 -5.05
N ASN A 24 5.50 2.43 -4.27
CA ASN A 24 6.77 1.97 -4.83
C ASN A 24 6.79 0.48 -5.20
N LYS A 25 5.98 -0.36 -4.54
CA LYS A 25 6.08 -1.83 -4.66
C LYS A 25 4.93 -2.48 -5.43
N SER A 26 3.76 -1.86 -5.48
CA SER A 26 2.58 -2.51 -6.03
C SER A 26 2.30 -2.19 -7.50
N GLN A 27 2.77 -1.07 -8.04
CA GLN A 27 2.36 -0.63 -9.38
C GLN A 27 2.86 -1.58 -10.46
N ASP A 28 1.93 -2.15 -11.23
CA ASP A 28 2.25 -2.85 -12.46
C ASP A 28 2.36 -1.83 -13.60
N LYS A 29 3.59 -1.50 -13.97
CA LYS A 29 3.89 -0.51 -15.01
C LYS A 29 3.77 -1.08 -16.42
N GLU A 30 3.68 -2.39 -16.59
CA GLU A 30 3.60 -3.05 -17.89
C GLU A 30 2.13 -3.23 -18.32
N PHE A 31 1.30 -3.78 -17.44
CA PHE A 31 -0.11 -4.10 -17.76
C PHE A 31 -1.13 -3.23 -17.03
N GLY A 32 -0.68 -2.32 -16.17
CA GLY A 32 -1.55 -1.49 -15.36
C GLY A 32 -2.16 -2.22 -14.15
N GLY A 33 -2.74 -1.42 -13.26
CA GLY A 33 -3.22 -1.89 -11.95
C GLY A 33 -2.07 -2.14 -10.97
N TYR A 34 -2.35 -2.99 -9.98
CA TYR A 34 -1.49 -3.17 -8.82
C TYR A 34 -1.33 -4.64 -8.43
N PHE A 35 -0.11 -5.06 -8.13
CA PHE A 35 0.19 -6.30 -7.44
C PHE A 35 -0.14 -6.16 -5.96
N THR A 36 -0.94 -7.10 -5.45
CA THR A 36 -1.40 -7.10 -4.05
C THR A 36 -0.78 -8.26 -3.24
N CYS A 37 -0.25 -9.27 -3.93
CA CYS A 37 0.49 -10.38 -3.35
C CYS A 37 1.97 -10.01 -3.22
N LEU A 38 2.26 -9.20 -2.20
CA LEU A 38 3.60 -8.72 -1.87
C LEU A 38 4.12 -9.37 -0.58
N ARG A 39 5.40 -9.75 -0.57
CA ARG A 39 6.12 -10.13 0.65
C ARG A 39 6.38 -8.88 1.52
N GLY A 40 6.84 -9.09 2.76
CA GLY A 40 7.17 -7.99 3.68
C GLY A 40 8.26 -7.04 3.15
N ASN A 41 9.13 -7.49 2.25
CA ASN A 41 10.13 -6.65 1.57
C ASN A 41 9.61 -5.98 0.27
N GLY A 42 8.36 -6.26 -0.12
CA GLY A 42 7.73 -5.75 -1.33
C GLY A 42 7.95 -6.59 -2.58
N ASP A 43 8.53 -7.79 -2.48
CA ASP A 43 8.66 -8.67 -3.64
C ASP A 43 7.31 -9.30 -4.01
N VAL A 44 6.98 -9.26 -5.30
CA VAL A 44 5.76 -9.88 -5.84
C VAL A 44 5.91 -11.40 -5.84
N PHE A 45 4.93 -12.12 -5.27
CA PHE A 45 4.90 -13.59 -5.30
C PHE A 45 3.72 -14.17 -6.07
N ASP A 46 2.76 -13.34 -6.48
CA ASP A 46 1.65 -13.68 -7.38
C ASP A 46 1.25 -12.41 -8.16
N THR A 47 0.89 -12.59 -9.43
CA THR A 47 0.57 -11.50 -10.37
C THR A 47 -0.92 -11.31 -10.62
N ASP A 48 -1.78 -12.17 -10.08
CA ASP A 48 -3.23 -12.05 -10.24
C ASP A 48 -3.76 -10.71 -9.68
N LYS A 49 -4.74 -10.16 -10.39
CA LYS A 49 -5.32 -8.84 -10.10
C LYS A 49 -6.69 -9.00 -9.47
N PHE A 50 -6.74 -9.04 -8.14
CA PHE A 50 -8.00 -9.08 -7.39
C PHE A 50 -8.76 -7.75 -7.52
N VAL A 51 -9.84 -7.74 -8.31
CA VAL A 51 -10.57 -6.53 -8.73
C VAL A 51 -11.01 -5.64 -7.55
N TRP A 52 -11.48 -6.23 -6.45
CA TRP A 52 -11.84 -5.45 -5.25
C TRP A 52 -10.66 -4.70 -4.64
N LEU A 53 -9.46 -5.29 -4.65
CA LEU A 53 -8.26 -4.63 -4.13
C LEU A 53 -7.75 -3.55 -5.10
N GLN A 54 -7.93 -3.74 -6.41
CA GLN A 54 -7.65 -2.70 -7.40
C GLN A 54 -8.49 -1.45 -7.13
N ALA A 55 -9.81 -1.62 -6.97
CA ALA A 55 -10.72 -0.49 -6.72
C ALA A 55 -10.42 0.20 -5.38
N ARG A 56 -10.11 -0.57 -4.33
CA ARG A 56 -9.74 0.00 -3.02
C ARG A 56 -8.46 0.81 -3.09
N GLN A 57 -7.47 0.37 -3.86
CA GLN A 57 -6.21 1.08 -3.98
C GLN A 57 -6.32 2.38 -4.78
N VAL A 58 -7.28 2.48 -5.71
CA VAL A 58 -7.61 3.75 -6.40
C VAL A 58 -8.38 4.71 -5.49
N TRP A 59 -9.22 4.19 -4.58
CA TRP A 59 -10.00 5.01 -3.65
C TRP A 59 -9.16 5.61 -2.51
N MET A 60 -8.13 4.88 -2.06
CA MET A 60 -7.17 5.29 -1.02
C MET A 60 -6.36 6.51 -1.42
#